data_AF-A0A2T6F775-F1
#
_entry.id   AF-A0A2T6F775-F1
#
_cell.length_a   1.000
_cell.length_b   1.000
_cell.length_c   1.000
_cell.angle_alpha   90.00
_cell.angle_beta   90.00
_cell.angle_gamma   90.00
#
_symmetry.space_group_name_H-M   'P 1'
#
loop_
_entity.id
_entity.type
_entity.pdbx_description
1 polymer ?
#
loop_
_entity_poly.entity_id
_entity_poly.type
_entity_poly.pdbx_seq_one_letter_code
_entity_poly.pdbx_strand_id
1 'polypeptide(L)'
;MEKLTSAPRTGHATLLYSELVTDLENLQADIAILGMPFGSAYGARSFTNDQTNAPQAIRDVTDRIVRAPDHYDFDIDGPLLQGRSDIRFVDCGDVIPDLKNPGDHYRRVELAVRQILKGGGLPIILGGDHGVTTPVLRAYSEIGPITLVHVDAHLDWRDEVNGVKDGLSSPIRRASEMKHVVHIVQIGLRAQGSARPEDYEVAKQYGADIITAYELHDVGMDAVLARIPDGGNYYLSIDADGMDPTIMPAVDGPAPGGMTFIQARKLIHGLVKKGRVVGMDIVEIQPSKDNASKLTCVTAGRLIVNLIGSTIKAGYFDK
;
A
#
# COMPACT_ATOMS: atom_id res chain seq x y z
N MET A 1 14.31 -24.33 -6.67
CA MET A 1 13.61 -23.04 -6.79
C MET A 1 13.39 -22.50 -5.39
N GLU A 2 13.56 -21.19 -5.18
CA GLU A 2 13.43 -20.60 -3.85
C GLU A 2 11.95 -20.36 -3.52
N LYS A 3 11.49 -20.82 -2.34
CA LYS A 3 10.14 -20.52 -1.84
C LYS A 3 10.08 -19.08 -1.33
N LEU A 4 9.31 -18.23 -2.02
CA LEU A 4 9.22 -16.80 -1.72
C LEU A 4 8.15 -16.48 -0.68
N THR A 5 7.00 -17.15 -0.72
CA THR A 5 5.86 -16.86 0.17
C THR A 5 5.34 -18.11 0.90
N SER A 6 4.49 -17.88 1.90
CA SER A 6 3.74 -18.92 2.61
C SER A 6 2.28 -18.54 2.79
N ALA A 7 1.41 -19.52 2.97
CA ALA A 7 0.00 -19.27 3.29
C ALA A 7 -0.15 -18.39 4.55
N PRO A 8 -1.23 -17.59 4.66
CA PRO A 8 -1.56 -16.87 5.87
C PRO A 8 -1.70 -17.80 7.09
N ARG A 9 -1.51 -17.25 8.28
CA ARG A 9 -1.29 -17.99 9.54
C ARG A 9 -2.57 -18.55 10.16
N THR A 10 -3.68 -17.82 10.13
CA THR A 10 -4.94 -18.14 10.83
C THR A 10 -6.17 -17.60 10.09
N GLY A 11 -7.38 -17.86 10.60
CA GLY A 11 -8.62 -17.21 10.11
C GLY A 11 -8.92 -17.44 8.62
N HIS A 12 -9.28 -16.37 7.89
CA HIS A 12 -9.45 -16.48 6.44
C HIS A 12 -8.09 -16.72 5.78
N ALA A 13 -8.02 -17.79 4.98
CA ALA A 13 -6.80 -18.15 4.27
C ALA A 13 -6.42 -17.17 3.16
N THR A 14 -7.33 -16.30 2.73
CA THR A 14 -7.13 -15.30 1.67
C THR A 14 -7.96 -14.04 1.91
N LEU A 15 -7.53 -12.92 1.32
CA LEU A 15 -8.32 -11.69 1.30
C LEU A 15 -9.42 -11.77 0.23
N LEU A 16 -10.65 -11.37 0.57
CA LEU A 16 -11.78 -11.23 -0.38
C LEU A 16 -12.15 -12.53 -1.12
N TYR A 17 -11.94 -13.69 -0.47
CA TYR A 17 -12.22 -15.03 -1.01
C TYR A 17 -11.46 -15.36 -2.30
N SER A 18 -10.32 -14.72 -2.54
CA SER A 18 -9.46 -15.01 -3.69
C SER A 18 -8.81 -16.39 -3.62
N GLU A 19 -8.27 -16.86 -4.75
CA GLU A 19 -7.53 -18.12 -4.85
C GLU A 19 -6.16 -18.01 -4.17
N LEU A 20 -5.79 -18.93 -3.27
CA LEU A 20 -4.47 -18.96 -2.66
C LEU A 20 -3.42 -19.55 -3.61
N VAL A 21 -2.38 -18.78 -3.96
CA VAL A 21 -1.29 -19.21 -4.86
C VAL A 21 0.08 -18.84 -4.28
N THR A 22 0.79 -19.81 -3.70
CA THR A 22 2.11 -19.57 -3.07
C THR A 22 3.31 -19.91 -3.96
N ASP A 23 3.07 -20.53 -5.12
CA ASP A 23 4.07 -20.69 -6.16
C ASP A 23 3.92 -19.54 -7.16
N LEU A 24 4.90 -18.65 -7.17
CA LEU A 24 4.88 -17.44 -8.00
C LEU A 24 5.58 -17.66 -9.35
N GLU A 25 6.19 -18.84 -9.57
CA GLU A 25 6.83 -19.12 -10.85
C GLU A 25 5.78 -19.12 -11.98
N ASN A 26 6.00 -18.29 -13.00
CA ASN A 26 5.10 -18.14 -14.14
C ASN A 26 3.65 -17.81 -13.75
N LEU A 27 3.44 -17.17 -12.60
CA LEU A 27 2.12 -16.70 -12.16
C LEU A 27 1.46 -15.87 -13.28
N GLN A 28 0.20 -16.16 -13.58
CA GLN A 28 -0.65 -15.41 -14.50
C GLN A 28 -1.90 -14.97 -13.75
N ALA A 29 -1.94 -13.74 -13.26
CA ALA A 29 -3.09 -13.22 -12.53
C ALA A 29 -3.32 -11.77 -12.94
N ASP A 30 -4.57 -11.34 -12.97
CA ASP A 30 -4.91 -9.94 -13.22
C ASP A 30 -4.65 -9.10 -11.97
N ILE A 31 -4.94 -9.66 -10.79
CA ILE A 31 -4.75 -9.01 -9.48
C ILE A 31 -4.14 -10.00 -8.51
N ALA A 32 -3.11 -9.59 -7.76
CA ALA A 32 -2.44 -10.42 -6.77
C ALA A 32 -2.25 -9.69 -5.43
N ILE A 33 -2.83 -10.25 -4.36
CA ILE A 33 -2.58 -9.80 -2.98
C ILE A 33 -1.26 -10.41 -2.49
N LEU A 34 -0.42 -9.65 -1.80
CA LEU A 34 0.80 -10.16 -1.18
C LEU A 34 1.00 -9.53 0.19
N GLY A 35 1.17 -10.33 1.22
CA GLY A 35 1.56 -9.83 2.54
C GLY A 35 3.06 -9.64 2.67
N MET A 36 3.47 -8.49 3.21
CA MET A 36 4.83 -8.20 3.61
C MET A 36 4.84 -7.76 5.08
N PRO A 37 4.80 -8.71 6.04
CA PRO A 37 4.61 -8.39 7.45
C PRO A 37 5.84 -7.77 8.14
N PHE A 38 7.03 -7.77 7.52
CA PHE A 38 8.26 -7.33 8.17
C PHE A 38 8.94 -6.21 7.38
N GLY A 39 9.23 -5.09 8.04
CA GLY A 39 10.10 -4.05 7.50
C GLY A 39 11.55 -4.20 7.96
N SER A 40 12.29 -3.10 7.92
CA SER A 40 13.71 -3.02 8.32
C SER A 40 13.80 -2.31 9.67
N ALA A 41 13.87 -3.11 10.72
CA ALA A 41 13.75 -2.62 12.09
C ALA A 41 14.95 -1.78 12.55
N TYR A 42 14.66 -0.69 13.28
CA TYR A 42 15.66 0.18 13.92
C TYR A 42 16.35 -0.41 15.14
N GLY A 43 15.98 -1.63 15.52
CA GLY A 43 16.58 -2.37 16.62
C GLY A 43 15.97 -3.76 16.76
N ALA A 44 16.66 -4.65 17.47
CA ALA A 44 16.27 -6.07 17.58
C ALA A 44 14.84 -6.29 18.11
N ARG A 45 14.37 -5.42 19.02
CA ARG A 45 13.01 -5.52 19.60
C ARG A 45 11.90 -5.08 18.65
N SER A 46 12.25 -4.39 17.57
CA SER A 46 11.29 -3.85 16.61
C SER A 46 11.15 -4.73 15.36
N PHE A 47 11.93 -5.82 15.25
CA PHE A 47 11.86 -6.73 14.10
C PHE A 47 10.49 -7.40 13.98
N THR A 48 9.96 -7.91 15.09
CA THR A 48 8.57 -8.32 15.19
C THR A 48 7.85 -7.28 16.03
N ASN A 49 6.90 -6.57 15.44
CA ASN A 49 6.07 -5.57 16.10
C ASN A 49 4.59 -5.90 15.87
N ASP A 50 3.67 -5.05 16.34
CA ASP A 50 2.25 -5.32 16.16
C ASP A 50 1.81 -5.29 14.68
N GLN A 51 2.47 -4.47 13.86
CA GLN A 51 2.18 -4.31 12.44
C GLN A 51 2.52 -5.56 11.63
N THR A 52 3.42 -6.41 12.13
CA THR A 52 3.66 -7.76 11.59
C THR A 52 2.39 -8.62 11.53
N ASN A 53 1.35 -8.27 12.29
CA ASN A 53 0.07 -8.97 12.28
C ASN A 53 -0.96 -8.36 11.31
N ALA A 54 -0.69 -7.19 10.73
CA ALA A 54 -1.64 -6.49 9.87
C ALA A 54 -2.09 -7.29 8.64
N PRO A 55 -1.20 -7.97 7.88
CA PRO A 55 -1.64 -8.74 6.71
C PRO A 55 -2.68 -9.82 7.07
N GLN A 56 -2.49 -10.48 8.21
CA GLN A 56 -3.45 -11.48 8.70
C GLN A 56 -4.74 -10.81 9.20
N ALA A 57 -4.64 -9.73 9.99
CA ALA A 57 -5.79 -9.06 10.55
C ALA A 57 -6.73 -8.48 9.48
N ILE A 58 -6.19 -8.00 8.36
CA ILE A 58 -6.99 -7.53 7.22
C ILE A 58 -7.71 -8.71 6.54
N ARG A 59 -7.02 -9.84 6.33
CA ARG A 59 -7.65 -11.07 5.79
C ARG A 59 -8.78 -11.56 6.69
N ASP A 60 -8.57 -11.54 8.01
CA ASP A 60 -9.54 -12.01 9.02
C ASP A 60 -10.85 -11.23 9.02
N VAL A 61 -10.88 -10.01 8.47
CA VAL A 61 -12.11 -9.21 8.35
C VAL A 61 -12.72 -9.24 6.95
N THR A 62 -12.31 -10.18 6.08
CA THR A 62 -12.85 -10.36 4.72
C THR A 62 -14.38 -10.31 4.67
N ASP A 63 -15.06 -11.10 5.50
CA ASP A 63 -16.54 -11.15 5.55
C ASP A 63 -17.19 -9.79 5.85
N ARG A 64 -16.45 -8.86 6.48
CA ARG A 64 -16.90 -7.50 6.80
C ARG A 64 -16.53 -6.47 5.76
N ILE A 65 -15.50 -6.74 4.96
CA ILE A 65 -15.09 -5.90 3.83
C ILE A 65 -16.03 -6.16 2.64
N VAL A 66 -16.26 -7.43 2.31
CA VAL A 66 -17.18 -7.91 1.27
C VAL A 66 -17.76 -9.24 1.75
N ARG A 67 -19.06 -9.26 2.05
CA ARG A 67 -19.76 -10.49 2.47
C ARG A 67 -20.21 -11.36 1.30
N ALA A 68 -20.58 -10.72 0.19
CA ALA A 68 -21.09 -11.36 -1.02
C ALA A 68 -20.53 -10.59 -2.24
N PRO A 69 -19.44 -11.07 -2.86
CA PRO A 69 -18.75 -10.34 -3.93
C PRO A 69 -19.58 -10.02 -5.18
N ASP A 70 -20.66 -10.76 -5.39
CA ASP A 70 -21.63 -10.60 -6.48
C ASP A 70 -22.73 -9.56 -6.16
N HIS A 71 -22.85 -9.12 -4.91
CA HIS A 71 -23.80 -8.09 -4.51
C HIS A 71 -23.32 -6.68 -4.87
N TYR A 72 -24.28 -5.77 -5.02
CA TYR A 72 -24.02 -4.40 -5.41
C TYR A 72 -23.26 -3.64 -4.30
N ASP A 73 -22.16 -3.01 -4.69
CA ASP A 73 -21.33 -2.17 -3.85
C ASP A 73 -21.38 -0.72 -4.35
N PHE A 74 -21.83 0.20 -3.50
CA PHE A 74 -21.99 1.62 -3.83
C PHE A 74 -20.66 2.37 -3.98
N ASP A 75 -19.57 1.85 -3.40
CA ASP A 75 -18.27 2.49 -3.52
C ASP A 75 -17.68 2.31 -4.93
N ILE A 76 -18.04 1.24 -5.63
CA ILE A 76 -17.54 0.92 -6.98
C ILE A 76 -18.64 0.89 -8.04
N ASP A 77 -19.90 1.11 -7.63
CA ASP A 77 -21.09 1.14 -8.49
C ASP A 77 -21.21 -0.16 -9.31
N GLY A 78 -21.34 -1.27 -8.58
CA GLY A 78 -21.49 -2.62 -9.12
C GLY A 78 -20.96 -3.71 -8.17
N PRO A 79 -21.01 -5.00 -8.57
CA PRO A 79 -20.35 -6.09 -7.86
C PRO A 79 -18.82 -5.94 -7.81
N LEU A 80 -18.13 -6.63 -6.91
CA LEU A 80 -16.66 -6.56 -6.76
C LEU A 80 -15.94 -6.77 -8.10
N LEU A 81 -16.30 -7.82 -8.83
CA LEU A 81 -15.71 -8.15 -10.13
C LEU A 81 -16.50 -7.59 -11.31
N GLN A 82 -17.45 -6.67 -11.08
CA GLN A 82 -18.22 -5.98 -12.12
C GLN A 82 -18.90 -6.95 -13.12
N GLY A 83 -19.36 -8.10 -12.64
CA GLY A 83 -19.99 -9.14 -13.47
C GLY A 83 -19.03 -9.94 -14.35
N ARG A 84 -17.72 -9.73 -14.25
CA ARG A 84 -16.71 -10.50 -14.97
C ARG A 84 -16.34 -11.79 -14.24
N SER A 85 -16.25 -12.86 -15.00
CA SER A 85 -15.81 -14.19 -14.53
C SER A 85 -14.41 -14.56 -15.02
N ASP A 86 -13.81 -13.75 -15.88
CA ASP A 86 -12.52 -14.00 -16.52
C ASP A 86 -11.34 -13.28 -15.84
N ILE A 87 -11.62 -12.50 -14.79
CA ILE A 87 -10.63 -11.86 -13.94
C ILE A 87 -10.06 -12.90 -12.97
N ARG A 88 -8.76 -13.18 -13.09
CA ARG A 88 -8.04 -14.04 -12.15
C ARG A 88 -7.50 -13.21 -11.00
N PHE A 89 -8.15 -13.34 -9.85
CA PHE A 89 -7.81 -12.67 -8.61
C PHE A 89 -7.26 -13.67 -7.59
N VAL A 90 -6.00 -13.48 -7.17
CA VAL A 90 -5.27 -14.40 -6.30
C VAL A 90 -4.73 -13.72 -5.04
N ASP A 91 -4.49 -14.49 -3.99
CA ASP A 91 -3.70 -14.11 -2.81
C ASP A 91 -2.44 -14.97 -2.77
N CYS A 92 -1.29 -14.30 -2.76
CA CYS A 92 0.02 -14.90 -2.82
C CYS A 92 0.59 -15.28 -1.45
N GLY A 93 -0.18 -15.11 -0.38
CA GLY A 93 0.26 -15.35 0.98
C GLY A 93 1.22 -14.27 1.47
N ASP A 94 2.14 -14.63 2.37
CA ASP A 94 3.05 -13.70 3.04
C ASP A 94 4.53 -14.00 2.70
N VAL A 95 5.33 -12.95 2.54
CA VAL A 95 6.79 -13.03 2.50
C VAL A 95 7.33 -13.19 3.92
N ILE A 96 7.92 -14.35 4.21
CA ILE A 96 8.46 -14.67 5.54
C ILE A 96 9.98 -14.48 5.57
N PRO A 97 10.54 -13.89 6.66
CA PRO A 97 11.98 -13.71 6.80
C PRO A 97 12.70 -15.04 6.98
N ASP A 98 13.90 -15.14 6.38
CA ASP A 98 14.86 -16.17 6.73
C ASP A 98 15.58 -15.77 8.02
N LEU A 99 15.34 -16.52 9.11
CA LEU A 99 15.97 -16.26 10.40
C LEU A 99 17.50 -16.44 10.39
N LYS A 100 18.06 -17.13 9.37
CA LYS A 100 19.51 -17.24 9.18
C LYS A 100 20.11 -16.07 8.41
N ASN A 101 19.29 -15.31 7.69
CA ASN A 101 19.68 -14.13 6.94
C ASN A 101 18.68 -12.99 7.18
N PRO A 102 18.71 -12.35 8.37
CA PRO A 102 17.82 -11.23 8.68
C PRO A 102 17.98 -10.11 7.64
N GLY A 103 16.87 -9.70 7.01
CA GLY A 103 16.87 -8.73 5.91
C GLY A 103 16.57 -9.35 4.53
N ASP A 104 16.71 -10.68 4.38
CA ASP A 104 16.43 -11.37 3.10
C ASP A 104 14.98 -11.21 2.63
N HIS A 105 14.05 -10.92 3.54
CA HIS A 105 12.65 -10.65 3.19
C HIS A 105 12.48 -9.46 2.23
N TYR A 106 13.38 -8.48 2.25
CA TYR A 106 13.37 -7.36 1.28
C TYR A 106 13.72 -7.84 -0.12
N ARG A 107 14.71 -8.72 -0.26
CA ARG A 107 15.03 -9.35 -1.55
C ARG A 107 13.89 -10.25 -2.01
N ARG A 108 13.31 -11.04 -1.11
CA ARG A 108 12.22 -11.98 -1.42
C ARG A 108 10.96 -11.26 -1.89
N VAL A 109 10.56 -10.16 -1.25
CA VAL A 109 9.40 -9.39 -1.70
C VAL A 109 9.68 -8.75 -3.06
N GLU A 110 10.88 -8.23 -3.29
CA GLU A 110 11.22 -7.63 -4.58
C GLU A 110 11.08 -8.67 -5.70
N LEU A 111 11.60 -9.89 -5.49
CA LEU A 111 11.44 -11.00 -6.43
C LEU A 111 9.98 -11.43 -6.59
N ALA A 112 9.22 -11.52 -5.50
CA ALA A 112 7.80 -11.89 -5.55
C ALA A 112 6.99 -10.89 -6.37
N VAL A 113 7.20 -9.59 -6.14
CA VAL A 113 6.54 -8.52 -6.90
C VAL A 113 6.98 -8.56 -8.36
N ARG A 114 8.26 -8.78 -8.68
CA ARG A 114 8.73 -8.97 -10.07
C ARG A 114 8.02 -10.13 -10.78
N GLN A 115 7.77 -11.25 -10.09
CA GLN A 115 7.03 -12.38 -10.67
C GLN A 115 5.57 -12.02 -10.96
N ILE A 116 4.90 -11.35 -10.03
CA ILE A 116 3.52 -10.87 -10.22
C ILE A 116 3.45 -9.93 -11.43
N LEU A 117 4.35 -8.94 -11.48
CA LEU A 117 4.42 -7.95 -12.56
C LEU A 117 4.70 -8.59 -13.93
N LYS A 118 5.63 -9.55 -13.99
CA LYS A 118 5.92 -10.31 -15.22
C LYS A 118 4.70 -11.09 -15.72
N GLY A 119 3.82 -11.51 -14.81
CA GLY A 119 2.54 -12.14 -15.10
C GLY A 119 1.44 -11.19 -15.57
N GLY A 120 1.71 -9.88 -15.64
CA GLY A 120 0.73 -8.85 -15.98
C GLY A 120 -0.17 -8.41 -14.81
N GLY A 121 0.10 -8.91 -13.60
CA GLY A 121 -0.77 -8.68 -12.44
C GLY A 121 -0.57 -7.32 -11.78
N LEU A 122 -1.66 -6.78 -11.24
CA LEU A 122 -1.67 -5.64 -10.32
C LEU A 122 -1.35 -6.10 -8.89
N PRO A 123 -0.18 -5.76 -8.32
CA PRO A 123 0.18 -6.14 -6.95
C PRO A 123 -0.54 -5.24 -5.94
N ILE A 124 -1.15 -5.86 -4.93
CA ILE A 124 -1.73 -5.18 -3.76
C ILE A 124 -1.04 -5.72 -2.51
N ILE A 125 -0.23 -4.88 -1.87
CA ILE A 125 0.62 -5.28 -0.75
C ILE A 125 -0.07 -4.96 0.57
N LEU A 126 -0.22 -5.97 1.41
CA LEU A 126 -0.59 -5.81 2.81
C LEU A 126 0.70 -5.68 3.62
N GLY A 127 1.03 -4.49 4.08
CA GLY A 127 2.30 -4.21 4.73
C GLY A 127 2.35 -4.55 6.22
N GLY A 128 3.56 -4.48 6.75
CA GLY A 128 3.86 -4.21 8.15
C GLY A 128 4.15 -2.72 8.29
N ASP A 129 5.35 -2.37 8.73
CA ASP A 129 5.81 -0.96 8.77
C ASP A 129 6.05 -0.38 7.37
N HIS A 130 6.16 0.94 7.27
CA HIS A 130 6.30 1.64 5.99
C HIS A 130 7.61 1.32 5.24
N GLY A 131 8.58 0.70 5.89
CA GLY A 131 9.83 0.30 5.25
C GLY A 131 9.60 -0.66 4.07
N VAL A 132 8.49 -1.40 4.09
CA VAL A 132 8.06 -2.37 3.06
C VAL A 132 7.91 -1.75 1.67
N THR A 133 7.56 -0.47 1.57
CA THR A 133 7.37 0.22 0.28
C THR A 133 8.68 0.31 -0.51
N THR A 134 9.82 0.40 0.17
CA THR A 134 11.14 0.49 -0.48
C THR A 134 11.44 -0.72 -1.40
N PRO A 135 11.50 -1.97 -0.91
CA PRO A 135 11.79 -3.12 -1.75
C PRO A 135 10.67 -3.43 -2.74
N VAL A 136 9.42 -3.07 -2.44
CA VAL A 136 8.33 -3.18 -3.41
C VAL A 136 8.59 -2.26 -4.61
N LEU A 137 8.92 -0.99 -4.38
CA LEU A 137 9.24 -0.04 -5.46
C LEU A 137 10.49 -0.44 -6.25
N ARG A 138 11.48 -1.11 -5.64
CA ARG A 138 12.65 -1.65 -6.36
C ARG A 138 12.24 -2.62 -7.48
N ALA A 139 11.15 -3.37 -7.31
CA ALA A 139 10.64 -4.31 -8.30
C ALA A 139 10.14 -3.65 -9.60
N TYR A 140 9.82 -2.36 -9.57
CA TYR A 140 9.26 -1.60 -10.71
C TYR A 140 10.32 -1.00 -11.65
N SER A 141 11.60 -1.36 -11.48
CA SER A 141 12.70 -0.80 -12.27
C SER A 141 12.56 -0.95 -13.80
N GLU A 142 11.78 -1.93 -14.26
CA GLU A 142 11.51 -2.20 -15.68
C GLU A 142 10.16 -1.65 -16.18
N ILE A 143 9.32 -1.10 -15.28
CA ILE A 143 7.96 -0.60 -15.59
C ILE A 143 7.90 0.92 -15.63
N GLY A 144 8.88 1.60 -15.01
CA GLY A 144 8.92 3.06 -14.95
C GLY A 144 8.77 3.75 -16.32
N PRO A 145 8.43 5.05 -16.33
CA PRO A 145 8.43 5.98 -15.20
C PRO A 145 7.20 5.85 -14.27
N ILE A 146 7.41 5.98 -12.97
CA ILE A 146 6.39 5.92 -11.91
C ILE A 146 6.26 7.29 -11.24
N THR A 147 5.02 7.73 -11.02
CA THR A 147 4.67 8.74 -10.03
C THR A 147 4.24 8.03 -8.74
N LEU A 148 4.98 8.24 -7.65
CA LEU A 148 4.61 7.74 -6.34
C LEU A 148 3.58 8.68 -5.73
N VAL A 149 2.39 8.16 -5.42
CA VAL A 149 1.34 8.87 -4.68
C VAL A 149 1.30 8.28 -3.29
N HIS A 150 1.59 9.11 -2.30
CA HIS A 150 1.86 8.70 -0.93
C HIS A 150 0.88 9.39 0.03
N VAL A 151 0.05 8.63 0.71
CA VAL A 151 -0.89 9.13 1.72
C VAL A 151 -0.33 8.81 3.10
N ASP A 152 0.00 9.84 3.88
CA ASP A 152 0.72 9.69 5.15
C ASP A 152 0.59 10.97 6.00
N ALA A 153 0.60 10.85 7.33
CA ALA A 153 0.76 11.98 8.24
C ALA A 153 2.21 12.49 8.25
N HIS A 154 3.17 11.61 7.98
CA HIS A 154 4.59 11.79 8.14
C HIS A 154 5.32 11.92 6.80
N LEU A 155 6.52 12.48 6.86
CA LEU A 155 7.28 12.82 5.66
C LEU A 155 8.00 11.58 5.11
N ASP A 156 8.66 10.78 5.96
CA ASP A 156 9.39 9.56 5.57
C ASP A 156 10.61 9.75 4.66
N TRP A 157 11.35 10.83 4.94
CA TRP A 157 12.56 11.22 4.20
C TRP A 157 13.90 11.03 4.94
N ARG A 158 13.91 10.35 6.10
CA ARG A 158 15.14 10.14 6.87
C ARG A 158 16.18 9.43 6.01
N ASP A 159 17.40 9.96 5.89
CA ASP A 159 18.48 9.21 5.23
C ASP A 159 18.82 7.93 5.99
N GLU A 160 18.89 8.05 7.32
CA GLU A 160 19.08 6.92 8.23
C GLU A 160 18.50 7.18 9.62
N VAL A 161 18.19 6.09 10.32
CA VAL A 161 17.86 6.08 11.75
C VAL A 161 18.60 4.89 12.37
N ASN A 162 19.45 5.13 13.38
CA ASN A 162 20.24 4.11 14.07
C ASN A 162 21.07 3.21 13.13
N GLY A 163 21.65 3.75 12.04
CA GLY A 163 22.40 2.97 11.05
C GLY A 163 21.55 2.29 9.98
N VAL A 164 20.22 2.38 10.04
CA VAL A 164 19.29 1.73 9.11
C VAL A 164 18.77 2.73 8.10
N LYS A 165 18.94 2.43 6.81
CA LYS A 165 18.51 3.28 5.68
C LYS A 165 17.19 2.87 5.03
N ASP A 166 16.75 1.64 5.25
CA ASP A 166 15.59 1.03 4.59
C ASP A 166 14.40 0.84 5.55
N GLY A 167 14.45 1.50 6.72
CA GLY A 167 13.42 1.41 7.75
C GLY A 167 12.25 2.37 7.51
N LEU A 168 11.26 2.29 8.39
CA LEU A 168 9.94 2.91 8.19
C LEU A 168 9.94 4.42 7.96
N SER A 169 10.88 5.20 8.51
CA SER A 169 10.96 6.64 8.26
C SER A 169 11.78 7.05 7.02
N SER A 170 12.21 6.09 6.20
CA SER A 170 13.07 6.31 5.03
C SER A 170 12.48 5.94 3.66
N PRO A 171 11.29 5.33 3.49
CA PRO A 171 10.90 4.74 2.21
C PRO A 171 10.77 5.75 1.08
N ILE A 172 10.30 6.97 1.37
CA ILE A 172 10.13 8.00 0.34
C ILE A 172 11.48 8.60 -0.06
N ARG A 173 12.40 8.75 0.90
CA ARG A 173 13.79 9.09 0.58
C ARG A 173 14.44 8.02 -0.31
N ARG A 174 14.26 6.74 -0.01
CA ARG A 174 14.78 5.65 -0.86
C ARG A 174 14.13 5.65 -2.25
N ALA A 175 12.83 5.93 -2.34
CA ALA A 175 12.14 6.07 -3.61
C ALA A 175 12.70 7.22 -4.47
N SER A 176 13.03 8.37 -3.86
CA SER A 176 13.61 9.53 -4.56
C SER A 176 14.97 9.24 -5.23
N GLU A 177 15.68 8.21 -4.76
CA GLU A 177 16.97 7.78 -5.29
C GLU A 177 16.82 6.79 -6.47
N MET A 178 15.59 6.32 -6.75
CA MET A 178 15.30 5.37 -7.81
C MET A 178 15.01 6.08 -9.14
N LYS A 179 15.79 5.76 -10.19
CA LYS A 179 15.65 6.39 -11.52
C LYS A 179 14.26 6.23 -12.16
N HIS A 180 13.55 5.16 -11.82
CA HIS A 180 12.21 4.89 -12.33
C HIS A 180 11.10 5.59 -11.55
N VAL A 181 11.39 6.20 -10.39
CA VAL A 181 10.46 7.06 -9.66
C VAL A 181 10.77 8.50 -10.01
N VAL A 182 9.94 9.08 -10.88
CA VAL A 182 10.21 10.39 -11.50
C VAL A 182 9.46 11.53 -10.85
N HIS A 183 8.46 11.23 -10.03
CA HIS A 183 7.67 12.21 -9.31
C HIS A 183 7.12 11.62 -8.01
N ILE A 184 7.06 12.42 -6.95
CA ILE A 184 6.56 12.02 -5.63
C ILE A 184 5.54 13.06 -5.18
N VAL A 185 4.32 12.61 -4.90
CA VAL A 185 3.22 13.43 -4.39
C VAL A 185 2.81 12.89 -3.02
N GLN A 186 3.02 13.67 -1.97
CA GLN A 186 2.70 13.31 -0.59
C GLN A 186 1.48 14.09 -0.11
N ILE A 187 0.50 13.39 0.44
CA ILE A 187 -0.81 13.94 0.77
C ILE A 187 -1.18 13.57 2.20
N GLY A 188 -1.51 14.57 3.02
CA GLY A 188 -1.98 14.37 4.40
C GLY A 188 -0.98 14.74 5.48
N LEU A 189 0.17 15.31 5.10
CA LEU A 189 1.26 15.65 6.01
C LEU A 189 0.78 16.61 7.11
N ARG A 190 1.04 16.26 8.37
CA ARG A 190 0.62 17.03 9.55
C ARG A 190 1.36 16.56 10.81
N ALA A 191 1.23 17.33 11.89
CA ALA A 191 1.82 17.02 13.20
C ALA A 191 3.35 16.78 13.12
N GLN A 192 3.92 16.27 14.20
CA GLN A 192 5.35 15.99 14.30
C GLN A 192 5.59 14.50 14.02
N GLY A 193 6.37 14.22 12.97
CA GLY A 193 6.95 12.90 12.71
C GLY A 193 8.42 12.80 13.10
N SER A 194 9.10 11.79 12.58
CA SER A 194 10.55 11.59 12.79
C SER A 194 11.42 12.51 11.94
N ALA A 195 10.87 13.06 10.86
CA ALA A 195 11.59 13.92 9.93
C ALA A 195 12.12 15.19 10.59
N ARG A 196 13.33 15.57 10.20
CA ARG A 196 14.00 16.78 10.65
C ARG A 196 13.91 17.87 9.56
N PRO A 197 14.20 19.14 9.88
CA PRO A 197 14.20 20.21 8.90
C PRO A 197 15.08 19.90 7.67
N GLU A 198 16.24 19.27 7.86
CA GLU A 198 17.10 18.87 6.74
C GLU A 198 16.47 17.84 5.80
N ASP A 199 15.67 16.91 6.34
CA ASP A 199 14.98 15.90 5.51
C ASP A 199 13.89 16.56 4.65
N TYR A 200 13.21 17.57 5.21
CA TYR A 200 12.24 18.40 4.47
C TYR A 200 12.89 19.24 3.37
N GLU A 201 14.07 19.82 3.62
CA GLU A 201 14.80 20.51 2.56
C GLU A 201 15.24 19.58 1.44
N VAL A 202 15.66 18.34 1.75
CA VAL A 202 15.98 17.34 0.72
C VAL A 202 14.75 16.97 -0.10
N ALA A 203 13.59 16.78 0.53
CA ALA A 203 12.32 16.50 -0.17
C ALA A 203 11.94 17.63 -1.15
N LYS A 204 12.08 18.89 -0.73
CA LYS A 204 11.85 20.07 -1.59
C LYS A 204 12.87 20.19 -2.72
N GLN A 205 14.14 19.90 -2.45
CA GLN A 205 15.20 19.94 -3.46
C GLN A 205 15.02 18.86 -4.54
N TYR A 206 14.51 17.69 -4.16
CA TYR A 206 14.09 16.66 -5.12
C TYR A 206 12.92 17.16 -6.00
N GLY A 207 12.04 18.01 -5.46
CA GLY A 207 10.84 18.49 -6.11
C GLY A 207 9.60 17.67 -5.76
N ALA A 208 9.53 17.12 -4.54
CA ALA A 208 8.33 16.43 -4.07
C ALA A 208 7.16 17.42 -3.87
N ASP A 209 5.98 17.05 -4.35
CA ASP A 209 4.74 17.78 -4.08
C ASP A 209 4.26 17.43 -2.67
N ILE A 210 4.53 18.31 -1.71
CA ILE A 210 4.21 18.15 -0.29
C ILE A 210 2.87 18.85 -0.01
N ILE A 211 1.82 18.06 0.18
CA ILE A 211 0.45 18.54 0.41
C ILE A 211 0.05 18.22 1.85
N THR A 212 -0.05 19.26 2.66
CA THR A 212 -0.46 19.11 4.06
C THR A 212 -1.93 18.68 4.15
N ALA A 213 -2.32 18.05 5.26
CA ALA A 213 -3.73 17.76 5.49
C ALA A 213 -4.60 19.02 5.53
N TYR A 214 -4.08 20.13 6.05
CA TYR A 214 -4.79 21.43 6.07
C TYR A 214 -5.05 21.93 4.66
N GLU A 215 -4.04 21.91 3.80
CA GLU A 215 -4.19 22.28 2.41
C GLU A 215 -5.18 21.36 1.70
N LEU A 216 -5.10 20.04 1.89
CA LEU A 216 -6.05 19.08 1.32
C LEU A 216 -7.50 19.43 1.71
N HIS A 217 -7.74 19.80 2.97
CA HIS A 217 -9.08 20.18 3.43
C HIS A 217 -9.54 21.53 2.86
N ASP A 218 -8.63 22.48 2.68
CA ASP A 218 -8.92 23.81 2.11
C ASP A 218 -9.23 23.75 0.61
N VAL A 219 -8.43 23.01 -0.17
CA VAL A 219 -8.53 22.99 -1.64
C VAL A 219 -9.33 21.81 -2.19
N GLY A 220 -9.50 20.76 -1.39
CA GLY A 220 -10.17 19.53 -1.77
C GLY A 220 -9.36 18.63 -2.71
N MET A 221 -9.78 17.37 -2.80
CA MET A 221 -9.06 16.33 -3.55
C MET A 221 -9.03 16.58 -5.07
N ASP A 222 -9.97 17.33 -5.66
CA ASP A 222 -9.93 17.65 -7.10
C ASP A 222 -8.70 18.51 -7.45
N ALA A 223 -8.39 19.51 -6.62
CA ALA A 223 -7.23 20.37 -6.81
C ALA A 223 -5.91 19.60 -6.58
N VAL A 224 -5.90 18.62 -5.66
CA VAL A 224 -4.77 17.69 -5.47
C VAL A 224 -4.58 16.80 -6.71
N LEU A 225 -5.65 16.16 -7.21
CA LEU A 225 -5.61 15.35 -8.42
C LEU A 225 -5.16 16.14 -9.66
N ALA A 226 -5.42 17.44 -9.71
CA ALA A 226 -4.97 18.31 -10.80
C ALA A 226 -3.43 18.52 -10.83
N ARG A 227 -2.73 18.30 -9.70
CA ARG A 227 -1.25 18.35 -9.63
C ARG A 227 -0.59 17.07 -10.13
N ILE A 228 -1.33 15.96 -10.13
CA ILE A 228 -0.84 14.67 -10.61
C ILE A 228 -0.95 14.65 -12.15
N PRO A 229 0.14 14.39 -12.90
CA PRO A 229 0.10 14.37 -14.36
C PRO A 229 -0.84 13.29 -14.91
N ASP A 230 -1.57 13.57 -15.99
CA ASP A 230 -2.39 12.56 -16.69
C ASP A 230 -1.53 11.56 -17.48
N GLY A 231 -2.09 10.38 -17.74
CA GLY A 231 -1.50 9.33 -18.58
C GLY A 231 -0.29 8.61 -17.98
N GLY A 232 0.02 8.86 -16.71
CA GLY A 232 1.17 8.26 -16.01
C GLY A 232 0.89 6.89 -15.41
N ASN A 233 1.97 6.20 -15.02
CA ASN A 233 1.90 5.06 -14.11
C ASN A 233 1.98 5.56 -12.67
N TYR A 234 1.01 5.20 -11.83
CA TYR A 234 0.94 5.59 -10.43
C TYR A 234 1.16 4.39 -9.52
N TYR A 235 2.05 4.52 -8.55
CA TYR A 235 2.10 3.60 -7.42
C TYR A 235 1.46 4.29 -6.22
N LEU A 236 0.46 3.66 -5.59
CA LEU A 236 -0.27 4.22 -4.47
C LEU A 236 0.19 3.58 -3.15
N SER A 237 0.89 4.34 -2.31
CA SER A 237 1.24 3.91 -0.96
C SER A 237 0.32 4.62 0.04
N ILE A 238 -0.38 3.84 0.87
CA ILE A 238 -1.24 4.38 1.93
C ILE A 238 -0.69 3.94 3.30
N ASP A 239 -0.10 4.88 4.01
CA ASP A 239 0.03 4.77 5.46
C ASP A 239 -1.36 4.90 6.11
N ALA A 240 -1.70 3.94 6.97
CA ALA A 240 -2.92 4.01 7.75
C ALA A 240 -3.04 5.28 8.60
N ASP A 241 -1.93 5.86 9.05
CA ASP A 241 -1.91 7.07 9.87
C ASP A 241 -2.10 8.35 9.04
N GLY A 242 -1.97 8.27 7.71
CA GLY A 242 -2.35 9.34 6.79
C GLY A 242 -3.85 9.62 6.79
N MET A 243 -4.64 8.59 7.10
CA MET A 243 -6.08 8.69 7.28
C MET A 243 -6.42 9.31 8.64
N ASP A 244 -7.58 9.95 8.74
CA ASP A 244 -7.99 10.54 10.02
C ASP A 244 -8.15 9.45 11.11
N PRO A 245 -7.66 9.66 12.36
CA PRO A 245 -7.79 8.68 13.44
C PRO A 245 -9.22 8.32 13.81
N THR A 246 -10.22 9.13 13.46
CA THR A 246 -11.64 8.75 13.61
C THR A 246 -12.07 7.64 12.64
N ILE A 247 -11.25 7.35 11.63
CA ILE A 247 -11.47 6.37 10.57
C ILE A 247 -10.48 5.21 10.69
N MET A 248 -9.19 5.49 10.86
CA MET A 248 -8.14 4.48 11.02
C MET A 248 -7.35 4.73 12.32
N PRO A 249 -7.93 4.44 13.51
CA PRO A 249 -7.27 4.70 14.80
C PRO A 249 -6.08 3.79 15.11
N ALA A 250 -5.97 2.63 14.44
CA ALA A 250 -5.09 1.55 14.86
C ALA A 250 -3.70 1.66 14.21
N VAL A 251 -2.89 2.61 14.67
CA VAL A 251 -1.56 2.93 14.14
C VAL A 251 -0.58 3.27 15.27
N ASP A 252 0.72 3.42 14.97
CA ASP A 252 1.68 3.77 16.02
C ASP A 252 1.52 5.21 16.52
N GLY A 253 1.51 6.16 15.58
CA GLY A 253 1.43 7.60 15.85
C GLY A 253 0.22 8.27 15.22
N PRO A 254 -1.01 8.10 15.76
CA PRO A 254 -2.20 8.73 15.18
C PRO A 254 -2.12 10.25 15.27
N ALA A 255 -2.30 10.94 14.14
CA ALA A 255 -2.34 12.41 14.05
C ALA A 255 -3.75 12.92 13.70
N PRO A 256 -4.40 13.77 14.50
CA PRO A 256 -5.76 14.28 14.20
C PRO A 256 -5.82 15.12 12.92
N GLY A 257 -6.97 15.14 12.24
CA GLY A 257 -7.23 15.99 11.07
C GLY A 257 -6.73 15.41 9.75
N GLY A 258 -6.68 14.08 9.64
CA GLY A 258 -6.15 13.36 8.48
C GLY A 258 -7.08 13.30 7.29
N MET A 259 -6.68 12.52 6.27
CA MET A 259 -7.49 12.28 5.09
C MET A 259 -8.77 11.52 5.47
N THR A 260 -9.92 11.98 4.96
CA THR A 260 -11.19 11.28 5.13
C THR A 260 -11.33 10.12 4.14
N PHE A 261 -12.17 9.13 4.46
CA PHE A 261 -12.47 8.01 3.54
C PHE A 261 -13.00 8.50 2.18
N ILE A 262 -13.80 9.57 2.16
CA ILE A 262 -14.34 10.14 0.93
C ILE A 262 -13.24 10.76 0.06
N GLN A 263 -12.28 11.45 0.67
CA GLN A 263 -11.10 11.99 -0.04
C GLN A 263 -10.23 10.84 -0.57
N ALA A 264 -9.97 9.80 0.22
CA ALA A 264 -9.18 8.64 -0.21
C ALA A 264 -9.84 7.87 -1.36
N ARG A 265 -11.16 7.62 -1.27
CA ARG A 265 -11.94 7.06 -2.38
C ARG A 265 -11.82 7.92 -3.64
N LYS A 266 -11.96 9.23 -3.50
CA LYS A 266 -11.86 10.17 -4.63
C LYS A 266 -10.46 10.17 -5.24
N LEU A 267 -9.40 10.07 -4.43
CA LEU A 267 -8.03 9.90 -4.90
C LEU A 267 -7.88 8.62 -5.73
N ILE A 268 -8.28 7.47 -5.18
CA ILE A 268 -8.16 6.15 -5.85
C ILE A 268 -8.86 6.17 -7.21
N HIS A 269 -10.14 6.56 -7.25
CA HIS A 269 -10.91 6.61 -8.49
C HIS A 269 -10.36 7.66 -9.46
N GLY A 270 -9.86 8.79 -8.94
CA GLY A 270 -9.22 9.84 -9.72
C GLY A 270 -7.94 9.37 -10.41
N LEU A 271 -7.06 8.66 -9.69
CA LEU A 271 -5.83 8.09 -10.26
C LEU A 271 -6.15 7.10 -11.37
N VAL A 272 -7.11 6.19 -11.14
CA VAL A 272 -7.55 5.22 -12.15
C VAL A 272 -8.14 5.90 -13.39
N LYS A 273 -8.85 7.01 -13.21
CA LYS A 273 -9.38 7.79 -14.34
C LYS A 273 -8.28 8.52 -15.13
N LYS A 274 -7.23 8.99 -14.44
CA LYS A 274 -6.18 9.83 -15.05
C LYS A 274 -5.12 9.01 -15.80
N GLY A 275 -4.88 7.77 -15.42
CA GLY A 275 -3.77 6.97 -15.96
C GLY A 275 -3.84 5.52 -15.47
N ARG A 276 -2.69 4.91 -15.16
CA ARG A 276 -2.63 3.51 -14.74
C ARG A 276 -2.05 3.37 -13.34
N VAL A 277 -2.87 2.93 -12.39
CA VAL A 277 -2.38 2.50 -11.07
C VAL A 277 -1.73 1.14 -11.25
N VAL A 278 -0.40 1.06 -11.05
CA VAL A 278 0.40 -0.15 -11.32
C VAL A 278 0.62 -1.02 -10.08
N GLY A 279 0.25 -0.52 -8.90
CA GLY A 279 0.34 -1.24 -7.64
C GLY A 279 -0.12 -0.39 -6.47
N MET A 280 -0.37 -1.05 -5.35
CA MET A 280 -0.74 -0.41 -4.10
C MET A 280 -0.07 -1.10 -2.91
N ASP A 281 0.27 -0.34 -1.87
CA ASP A 281 0.48 -0.88 -0.53
C ASP A 281 -0.40 -0.18 0.51
N ILE A 282 -0.72 -0.90 1.59
CA ILE A 282 -1.30 -0.35 2.81
C ILE A 282 -0.50 -0.82 4.02
N VAL A 283 -0.03 0.11 4.84
CA VAL A 283 1.02 -0.12 5.85
C VAL A 283 0.64 0.46 7.22
N GLU A 284 1.49 0.21 8.23
CA GLU A 284 1.47 0.83 9.57
C GLU A 284 0.24 0.54 10.44
N ILE A 285 -0.60 -0.41 10.04
CA ILE A 285 -1.74 -0.87 10.83
C ILE A 285 -1.24 -1.67 12.03
N GLN A 286 -1.71 -1.32 13.23
CA GLN A 286 -1.46 -2.03 14.49
C GLN A 286 -2.75 -2.71 14.99
N PRO A 287 -3.01 -3.98 14.63
CA PRO A 287 -4.29 -4.64 14.89
C PRO A 287 -4.70 -4.71 16.37
N SER A 288 -3.74 -4.67 17.30
CA SER A 288 -4.00 -4.66 18.74
C SER A 288 -4.62 -3.35 19.22
N LYS A 289 -4.37 -2.24 18.52
CA LYS A 289 -4.93 -0.91 18.79
C LYS A 289 -6.27 -0.68 18.09
N ASP A 290 -6.72 -1.61 17.25
CA ASP A 290 -8.00 -1.46 16.55
C ASP A 290 -9.17 -1.66 17.50
N ASN A 291 -10.26 -0.92 17.23
CA ASN A 291 -11.43 -0.94 18.11
C ASN A 291 -12.17 -2.29 18.03
N ALA A 292 -13.15 -2.50 18.89
CA ALA A 292 -13.96 -3.73 18.88
C ALA A 292 -14.63 -3.99 17.53
N SER A 293 -14.90 -2.92 16.77
CA SER A 293 -15.44 -2.96 15.42
C SER A 293 -14.38 -3.12 14.33
N LYS A 294 -13.10 -3.34 14.65
CA LYS A 294 -12.00 -3.52 13.69
C LYS A 294 -11.99 -2.49 12.55
N LEU A 295 -12.28 -1.24 12.89
CA LEU A 295 -12.58 -0.19 11.92
C LEU A 295 -11.40 0.08 10.99
N THR A 296 -10.17 0.02 11.50
CA THR A 296 -8.97 0.26 10.69
C THR A 296 -8.80 -0.84 9.64
N CYS A 297 -8.89 -2.11 10.06
CA CYS A 297 -8.74 -3.26 9.15
C CYS A 297 -9.85 -3.30 8.10
N VAL A 298 -11.10 -3.00 8.50
CA VAL A 298 -12.23 -2.90 7.55
C VAL A 298 -11.99 -1.76 6.56
N THR A 299 -11.56 -0.59 7.03
CA THR A 299 -11.27 0.56 6.15
C THR A 299 -10.17 0.22 5.13
N ALA A 300 -9.09 -0.41 5.57
CA ALA A 300 -8.01 -0.87 4.69
C ALA A 300 -8.54 -1.76 3.55
N GLY A 301 -9.37 -2.76 3.90
CA GLY A 301 -10.02 -3.61 2.92
C GLY A 301 -10.96 -2.85 1.98
N ARG A 302 -11.70 -1.85 2.46
CA ARG A 302 -12.59 -1.03 1.62
C ARG A 302 -11.81 -0.14 0.66
N LEU A 303 -10.63 0.37 1.03
CA LEU A 303 -9.74 1.09 0.11
C LEU A 303 -9.23 0.16 -0.99
N ILE A 304 -8.85 -1.08 -0.65
CA ILE A 304 -8.46 -2.12 -1.61
C ILE A 304 -9.62 -2.43 -2.58
N VAL A 305 -10.84 -2.63 -2.07
CA VAL A 305 -12.04 -2.85 -2.91
C VAL A 305 -12.28 -1.69 -3.88
N ASN A 306 -12.11 -0.45 -3.41
CA ASN A 306 -12.23 0.73 -4.27
C ASN A 306 -11.23 0.70 -5.44
N LEU A 307 -9.99 0.31 -5.19
CA LEU A 307 -8.99 0.16 -6.26
C LEU A 307 -9.34 -0.99 -7.22
N ILE A 308 -9.66 -2.17 -6.69
CA ILE A 308 -10.00 -3.35 -7.49
C ILE A 308 -11.21 -3.05 -8.41
N GLY A 309 -12.32 -2.61 -7.83
CA GLY A 309 -13.53 -2.36 -8.60
C GLY A 309 -13.36 -1.25 -9.64
N SER A 310 -12.64 -0.17 -9.29
CA SER A 310 -12.38 0.92 -10.24
C SER A 310 -11.46 0.51 -11.39
N THR A 311 -10.41 -0.28 -11.14
CA THR A 311 -9.50 -0.75 -12.21
C THR A 311 -10.19 -1.71 -13.17
N ILE A 312 -11.04 -2.63 -12.67
CA ILE A 312 -11.86 -3.51 -13.50
C ILE A 312 -12.83 -2.69 -14.36
N LYS A 313 -13.53 -1.72 -13.77
CA LYS A 313 -14.48 -0.85 -14.50
C LYS A 313 -13.79 0.03 -15.55
N ALA A 314 -12.53 0.38 -15.34
CA ALA A 314 -11.69 1.13 -16.28
C ALA A 314 -11.08 0.24 -17.39
N GLY A 315 -11.38 -1.05 -17.44
CA GLY A 315 -10.90 -1.95 -18.50
C GLY A 315 -9.43 -2.31 -18.39
N TYR A 316 -8.83 -2.25 -17.19
CA TYR A 316 -7.39 -2.53 -17.02
C TYR A 316 -6.96 -3.94 -17.46
N PHE A 317 -7.91 -4.88 -17.47
CA PHE A 317 -7.72 -6.31 -17.68
C PHE A 317 -8.50 -6.80 -18.91
N ASP A 318 -8.80 -5.90 -19.85
CA ASP A 318 -9.39 -6.28 -21.13
C ASP A 318 -8.32 -6.98 -21.98
N LYS A 319 -8.69 -8.13 -22.56
CA LYS A 319 -7.81 -9.04 -23.32
C LYS A 319 -8.08 -8.91 -24.81
#